data_AF-A0A399R529-F1
#
_entry.id   AF-A0A399R529-F1
#
_cell.length_a   1.000
_cell.length_b   1.000
_cell.length_c   1.000
_cell.angle_alpha   90.00
_cell.angle_beta   90.00
_cell.angle_gamma   90.00
#
_symmetry.space_group_name_H-M   'P 1'
#
loop_
_entity.id
_entity.type
_entity.pdbx_description
1 polymer ?
#
loop_
_entity_poly.entity_id
_entity_poly.type
_entity_poly.pdbx_seq_one_letter_code
_entity_poly.pdbx_strand_id
1 'polypeptide(L)' 'MATKPPLHSGNIAPSSGQYALVGPRGGDTGQERTVTRGEPLSPTPRPGMGYVQADRTRNGSGRK' A
#
# COMPACT_ATOMS: atom_id res chain seq x y z
N MET A 1 -2.76 14.37 -10.65
CA MET A 1 -1.83 13.59 -9.80
C MET A 1 -1.91 12.15 -10.27
N ALA A 2 -0.82 11.55 -10.75
CA ALA A 2 -0.86 10.18 -11.27
C ALA A 2 -1.23 9.21 -10.13
N THR A 3 -2.48 8.77 -10.09
CA THR A 3 -2.95 7.74 -9.16
C THR A 3 -2.27 6.44 -9.56
N LYS A 4 -1.14 6.13 -8.93
CA LYS A 4 -0.47 4.84 -9.09
C LYS A 4 -1.53 3.75 -8.86
N PRO A 5 -1.67 2.76 -9.76
CA PRO A 5 -2.67 1.72 -9.61
C PRO A 5 -2.53 1.05 -8.23
N PRO A 6 -3.64 0.69 -7.57
CA PRO A 6 -3.61 0.10 -6.25
C PRO A 6 -2.78 -1.19 -6.27
N LEU A 7 -1.85 -1.31 -5.32
CA LEU A 7 -0.98 -2.47 -5.18
C LEU A 7 -1.80 -3.64 -4.63
N HIS A 8 -1.66 -4.82 -5.21
CA HIS A 8 -2.37 -6.01 -4.74
C HIS A 8 -1.64 -6.69 -3.57
N SER A 9 -2.36 -7.53 -2.81
CA SER A 9 -1.77 -8.42 -1.81
C SER A 9 -0.62 -9.24 -2.40
N GLY A 10 0.50 -9.38 -1.66
CA GLY A 10 1.67 -10.11 -2.11
C GLY A 10 2.57 -9.34 -3.09
N ASN A 11 2.18 -8.15 -3.55
CA ASN A 11 3.08 -7.28 -4.30
C ASN A 11 4.18 -6.73 -3.37
N ILE A 12 5.39 -6.55 -3.87
CA ILE A 12 6.50 -6.00 -3.08
C ILE A 12 6.23 -4.51 -2.85
N ALA A 13 6.30 -4.10 -1.58
CA ALA A 13 6.15 -2.71 -1.21
C ALA A 13 7.28 -1.87 -1.86
N PRO A 14 6.96 -0.91 -2.75
CA PRO A 14 7.96 -0.12 -3.47
C PRO A 14 8.75 0.80 -2.55
N SER A 15 8.20 1.09 -1.37
CA SER A 15 8.77 2.00 -0.38
C SER A 15 8.22 1.68 1.00
N SER A 16 8.97 2.02 2.03
CA SER A 16 8.54 1.92 3.42
C SER A 16 7.45 2.96 3.67
N GLY A 17 6.37 2.57 4.34
CA GLY A 17 5.29 3.50 4.59
C GLY A 17 4.03 2.86 5.15
N GLN A 18 3.04 3.72 5.36
CA GLN A 18 1.68 3.33 5.66
C GLN A 18 0.91 3.22 4.34
N TYR A 19 0.32 2.04 4.14
CA TYR A 19 -0.52 1.73 3.01
C TYR A 19 -1.97 1.63 3.47
N ALA A 20 -2.82 2.51 2.96
CA ALA A 20 -4.25 2.42 3.17
C ALA A 20 -4.82 1.31 2.27
N LEU A 21 -5.68 0.50 2.85
CA LEU A 21 -6.41 -0.54 2.15
C LEU A 21 -7.58 0.12 1.41
N VAL A 22 -7.70 -0.17 0.13
CA VAL A 22 -8.79 0.32 -0.73
C VAL A 22 -9.61 -0.85 -1.25
N GLY A 23 -10.91 -0.65 -1.34
CA GLY A 23 -11.83 -1.60 -1.94
C GLY A 23 -11.67 -1.70 -3.47
N PRO A 24 -12.36 -2.66 -4.10
CA PRO A 24 -12.34 -2.87 -5.55
C PRO A 24 -12.79 -1.67 -6.40
N ARG A 25 -13.47 -0.69 -5.77
CA ARG A 25 -13.90 0.56 -6.41
C ARG A 25 -13.02 1.77 -6.04
N GLY A 26 -11.88 1.55 -5.38
CA GLY A 26 -10.98 2.63 -4.95
C GLY A 26 -11.44 3.39 -3.71
N GLY A 27 -12.54 2.97 -3.06
CA GLY A 27 -12.97 3.53 -1.78
C GLY A 27 -12.05 3.08 -0.65
N ASP A 28 -11.70 4.00 0.23
CA ASP A 28 -10.97 3.76 1.47
C ASP A 28 -11.78 2.86 2.41
N THR A 29 -11.14 1.85 3.00
CA THR A 29 -11.80 0.97 3.98
C THR A 29 -11.55 1.41 5.43
N GLY A 30 -10.77 2.48 5.63
CA GLY A 30 -10.30 2.92 6.95
C GLY A 30 -9.27 1.99 7.59
N GLN A 31 -8.81 0.95 6.89
CA GLN A 31 -7.73 0.08 7.36
C GLN A 31 -6.40 0.51 6.77
N GLU A 32 -5.39 0.65 7.63
CA GLU A 32 -4.04 1.00 7.23
C GLU A 32 -3.07 -0.10 7.65
N ARG A 33 -2.05 -0.34 6.81
CA ARG A 33 -1.00 -1.34 7.04
C ARG A 33 0.36 -0.67 6.86
N THR A 34 1.20 -0.78 7.88
CA THR A 34 2.60 -0.38 7.77
C THR A 34 3.39 -1.52 7.15
N VAL A 35 4.10 -1.23 6.05
CA VAL A 35 4.94 -2.22 5.36
C VAL A 35 6.29 -1.60 5.02
N THR A 36 7.36 -2.37 5.17
CA THR A 36 8.73 -1.96 4.84
C THR A 36 9.00 -2.14 3.35
N ARG A 37 9.83 -1.28 2.76
CA ARG A 37 10.29 -1.45 1.38
C ARG A 37 10.91 -2.83 1.19
N GLY A 38 10.52 -3.54 0.14
CA GLY A 38 11.08 -4.85 -0.19
C GLY A 38 10.36 -6.04 0.46
N GLU A 39 9.42 -5.79 1.38
CA GLU A 39 8.56 -6.84 1.94
C GLU A 39 7.27 -7.00 1.13
N PRO A 40 6.70 -8.21 1.07
CA PRO A 40 5.40 -8.43 0.47
C PRO A 40 4.30 -7.72 1.26
N LEU A 41 3.41 -7.02 0.57
CA LEU A 41 2.21 -6.44 1.18
C LEU A 41 1.36 -7.55 1.79
N SER A 42 0.84 -7.28 2.98
CA SER A 42 -0.01 -8.21 3.72
C SER A 42 -1.18 -8.73 2.88
N PRO A 43 -1.69 -9.94 3.14
CA PRO A 43 -2.89 -10.42 2.47
C PRO A 43 -4.07 -9.47 2.76
N THR A 44 -4.78 -9.08 1.70
CA THR A 44 -6.00 -8.30 1.84
C THR A 44 -7.14 -9.19 2.36
N PRO A 45 -7.99 -8.70 3.27
CA PRO A 45 -9.05 -9.51 3.87
C PRO A 45 -10.15 -9.95 2.89
N ARG A 46 -10.29 -9.28 1.73
CA ARG A 46 -11.23 -9.68 0.67
C ARG A 46 -10.57 -9.64 -0.71
N PRO A 47 -10.96 -10.52 -1.64
CA PRO A 47 -10.51 -10.47 -3.02
C PRO A 47 -10.98 -9.19 -3.72
N GLY A 48 -10.13 -8.64 -4.58
CA GLY A 48 -10.39 -7.38 -5.29
C GLY A 48 -10.08 -6.12 -4.49
N MET A 49 -9.65 -6.24 -3.24
CA MET A 49 -9.06 -5.12 -2.51
C MET A 49 -7.62 -4.84 -2.98
N GLY A 50 -7.14 -3.64 -2.72
CA GLY A 50 -5.76 -3.25 -2.96
C GLY A 50 -5.22 -2.32 -1.88
N TYR A 51 -4.02 -1.81 -2.12
CA TYR A 51 -3.30 -0.92 -1.24
C TYR A 51 -2.89 0.34 -2.00
N VAL A 52 -3.15 1.49 -1.41
CA VAL A 52 -2.61 2.77 -1.86
C VAL A 52 -1.61 3.26 -0.83
N GLN A 53 -0.52 3.84 -1.30
CA GLN A 53 0.42 4.47 -0.39
C GLN A 53 -0.23 5.73 0.19
N ALA A 54 -0.54 5.71 1.48
CA ALA A 54 -1.14 6.83 2.19
C ALA A 54 -0.03 7.79 2.66
N ASP A 55 0.93 7.26 3.42
CA ASP A 55 2.06 8.03 3.93
C ASP A 55 3.38 7.29 3.73
N ARG A 56 4.42 8.04 3.37
CA ARG A 56 5.80 7.52 3.25
C ARG A 56 6.51 7.73 4.57
N THR A 57 6.97 6.65 5.19
CA THR A 57 7.88 6.78 6.33
C THR A 57 9.20 7.39 5.82
N ARG A 58 9.54 8.59 6.33
CA ARG A 58 10.74 9.36 5.92
C ARG A 58 12.06 8.78 6.46
N ASN A 59 12.15 7.46 6.61
CA ASN A 59 13.33 6.76 7.11
C ASN A 59 14.34 6.48 6.00
N GLY A 60 14.76 7.49 5.22
CA GLY A 60 15.87 7.42 4.23
C GLY A 60 15.75 6.41 3.08
N SER A 61 14.94 5.37 3.22
CA SER A 61 14.75 4.20 2.35
C SER A 61 13.82 4.49 1.17
N GLY A 62 13.22 5.68 1.15
CA GLY A 62 12.45 6.25 0.05
C GLY A 62 13.19 7.31 -0.78
N ARG A 63 14.49 7.56 -0.54
CA ARG A 63 15.28 8.40 -1.45
C ARG A 63 15.56 7.60 -2.73
N LYS A 64 14.82 7.91 -3.79
CA LYS A 64 15.25 7.68 -5.16
C LYS A 64 15.68 9.04 -5.71
#